data_AF-S9PPB2-F1
#
_entry.id   AF-S9PPB2-F1
#
_cell.length_a   1.000
_cell.length_b   1.000
_cell.length_c   1.000
_cell.angle_alpha   90.00
_cell.angle_beta   90.00
_cell.angle_gamma   90.00
#
_symmetry.space_group_name_H-M   'P 1'
#
loop_
_entity.id
_entity.type
_entity.pdbx_description
1 polymer ?
#
loop_
_entity_poly.entity_id
_entity_poly.type
_entity_poly.pdbx_seq_one_letter_code
_entity_poly.pdbx_strand_id
1 'polypeptide(L)'
;MLTPAERNNTLTYGRSCQTDADCDPRLRCFFSMVTHHSYCVDSRCMTDSQCPEGFTCQTYTSDSGKDLLNACSLVGDRKEGEVCAGFTRERQYGCEKGLLCHYRCGRPCQLDEPASCPEGFFCEDTPTGALCQPTCEGRTCPEGQQCVSVAPRISICATVHGQNCQQTPCEREQPCTVRDYPLSPGEVWMGCRQPCDTQAEGPFCPEDSVCDMYQCRKKCTPGDSAACGDGYICKHRTDELWLCESNHRAASDD
;
A
#
# COMPACT_ATOMS: atom_id res chain seq x y z
N MET A 1 1.80 26.30 7.40
CA MET A 1 2.85 25.95 8.38
C MET A 1 2.83 26.96 9.50
N LEU A 2 2.76 26.47 10.73
CA LEU A 2 2.86 27.22 11.97
C LEU A 2 4.33 27.38 12.36
N THR A 3 4.66 28.53 12.93
CA THR A 3 5.94 28.76 13.61
C THR A 3 6.03 27.94 14.90
N PRO A 4 7.23 27.69 15.44
CA PRO A 4 7.38 27.02 16.73
C PRO A 4 6.60 27.68 17.87
N ALA A 5 6.54 29.02 17.90
CA ALA A 5 5.78 29.76 18.89
C ALA A 5 4.27 29.55 18.74
N GLU A 6 3.74 29.53 17.51
CA GLU A 6 2.33 29.22 17.25
C GLU A 6 1.98 27.79 17.66
N ARG A 7 2.85 26.81 17.37
CA ARG A 7 2.66 25.40 17.78
C ARG A 7 2.60 25.24 19.29
N ASN A 8 3.44 25.96 20.03
CA ASN A 8 3.41 25.94 21.50
C ASN A 8 2.12 26.57 22.06
N ASN A 9 1.48 27.46 21.29
CA ASN A 9 0.24 28.12 21.68
C ASN A 9 -1.03 27.35 21.22
N THR A 10 -0.89 26.32 20.39
CA THR A 10 -1.99 25.41 20.03
C THR A 10 -2.13 24.29 21.05
N LEU A 11 -3.31 24.12 21.63
CA LEU A 11 -3.54 23.20 22.74
C LEU A 11 -3.48 21.73 22.31
N THR A 12 -3.88 21.46 21.08
CA THR A 12 -4.05 20.09 20.55
C THR A 12 -2.84 19.60 19.75
N TYR A 13 -1.84 20.44 19.48
CA TYR A 13 -0.69 20.05 18.67
C TYR A 13 0.04 18.84 19.26
N GLY A 14 0.22 17.81 18.41
CA GLY A 14 0.85 16.53 18.79
C GLY A 14 -0.03 15.62 19.67
N ARG A 15 -1.25 16.02 20.02
CA ARG A 15 -2.19 15.15 20.74
C ARG A 15 -2.87 14.18 19.80
N SER A 16 -3.23 13.02 20.32
CA SER A 16 -4.01 12.02 19.60
C SER A 16 -5.38 12.58 19.18
N CYS A 17 -5.84 12.15 18.01
CA CYS A 17 -7.12 12.52 17.43
C CYS A 17 -7.73 11.32 16.72
N GLN A 18 -9.04 11.36 16.48
CA GLN A 18 -9.74 10.42 15.60
C GLN A 18 -10.21 11.12 14.33
N THR A 19 -10.51 12.41 14.41
CA THR A 19 -10.98 13.23 13.30
C THR A 19 -10.38 14.61 13.34
N ASP A 20 -10.48 15.35 12.23
CA ASP A 20 -10.03 16.76 12.16
C ASP A 20 -10.75 17.67 13.18
N ALA A 21 -11.94 17.29 13.65
CA ALA A 21 -12.70 18.07 14.65
C ALA A 21 -12.09 18.02 16.06
N ASP A 22 -11.20 17.05 16.33
CA ASP A 22 -10.48 16.94 17.61
C ASP A 22 -9.29 17.92 17.67
N CYS A 23 -8.96 18.56 16.55
CA CYS A 23 -7.80 19.41 16.39
C CYS A 23 -8.17 20.90 16.36
N ASP A 24 -7.24 21.75 16.81
CA ASP A 24 -7.38 23.20 16.66
C ASP A 24 -7.58 23.57 15.16
N PRO A 25 -8.31 24.64 14.80
CA PRO A 25 -8.74 24.91 13.42
C PRO A 25 -7.64 24.96 12.33
N ARG A 26 -6.38 25.23 12.73
CA ARG A 26 -5.21 25.29 11.84
C ARG A 26 -4.43 23.96 11.75
N LEU A 27 -4.86 22.95 12.50
CA LEU A 27 -4.27 21.62 12.56
C LEU A 27 -5.21 20.62 11.89
N ARG A 28 -4.66 19.46 11.53
CA ARG A 28 -5.38 18.31 10.96
C ARG A 28 -4.97 17.03 11.66
N CYS A 29 -5.92 16.11 11.74
CA CYS A 29 -5.67 14.78 12.25
C CYS A 29 -4.94 13.98 11.17
N PHE A 30 -3.73 13.54 11.49
CA PHE A 30 -2.87 12.85 10.54
C PHE A 30 -2.42 11.51 11.10
N PHE A 31 -2.79 10.43 10.42
CA PHE A 31 -2.26 9.10 10.69
C PHE A 31 -0.82 8.95 10.20
N SER A 32 0.06 8.62 11.14
CA SER A 32 1.48 8.39 10.88
C SER A 32 1.76 6.89 10.92
N MET A 33 2.07 6.30 9.76
CA MET A 33 2.56 4.91 9.65
C MET A 33 3.80 4.67 10.52
N VAL A 34 4.59 5.72 10.71
CA VAL A 34 5.78 5.73 11.54
C VAL A 34 5.50 5.44 13.03
N THR A 35 4.38 5.95 13.54
CA THR A 35 4.03 5.86 14.97
C THR A 35 2.77 5.06 15.22
N HIS A 36 2.13 4.54 14.17
CA HIS A 36 0.87 3.81 14.18
C HIS A 36 -0.25 4.49 15.00
N HIS A 37 -0.29 5.82 14.99
CA HIS A 37 -1.38 6.58 15.61
C HIS A 37 -1.61 7.90 14.88
N SER A 38 -2.85 8.40 14.97
CA SER A 38 -3.24 9.71 14.46
C SER A 38 -3.01 10.80 15.50
N TYR A 39 -2.50 11.95 15.06
CA TYR A 39 -2.30 13.11 15.93
C TYR A 39 -2.50 14.45 15.18
N CYS A 40 -2.83 15.50 15.93
CA CYS A 40 -3.06 16.83 15.37
C CYS A 40 -1.76 17.52 14.97
N VAL A 41 -1.66 17.92 13.71
CA VAL A 41 -0.44 18.52 13.15
C VAL A 41 -0.77 19.54 12.05
N ASP A 42 0.17 20.45 11.79
CA ASP A 42 0.15 21.31 10.60
C ASP A 42 1.19 20.84 9.56
N SER A 43 1.13 21.40 8.35
CA SER A 43 2.18 21.16 7.34
C SER A 43 3.57 21.53 7.88
N ARG A 44 4.51 20.58 7.85
CA ARG A 44 5.87 20.71 8.39
C ARG A 44 6.90 21.23 7.39
N CYS A 45 6.57 21.20 6.11
CA CYS A 45 7.41 21.70 5.02
C CYS A 45 6.54 22.30 3.91
N MET A 46 7.17 23.02 2.99
CA MET A 46 6.59 23.52 1.73
C MET A 46 7.49 23.16 0.55
N THR A 47 8.78 22.96 0.79
CA THR A 47 9.80 22.61 -0.20
C THR A 47 10.79 21.63 0.40
N ASP A 48 11.49 20.88 -0.46
CA ASP A 48 12.52 19.91 -0.04
C ASP A 48 13.64 20.54 0.78
N SER A 49 13.96 21.83 0.54
CA SER A 49 15.01 22.56 1.26
C SER A 49 14.73 22.76 2.74
N GLN A 50 13.48 22.54 3.18
CA GLN A 50 13.08 22.60 4.58
C GLN A 50 13.15 21.24 5.28
N CYS A 51 13.40 20.17 4.51
CA CYS A 51 13.54 18.82 5.02
C CYS A 51 15.02 18.49 5.30
N PRO A 52 15.29 17.62 6.30
CA PRO A 52 16.64 17.11 6.53
C PRO A 52 17.19 16.40 5.29
N GLU A 53 18.52 16.25 5.22
CA GLU A 53 19.15 15.45 4.18
C GLU A 53 18.58 14.02 4.15
N GLY A 54 18.28 13.52 2.96
CA GLY A 54 17.60 12.23 2.78
C GLY A 54 16.08 12.27 2.88
N PHE A 55 15.47 13.45 3.00
CA PHE A 55 14.01 13.62 3.03
C PHE A 55 13.54 14.59 1.92
N THR A 56 12.30 14.43 1.48
CA THR A 56 11.60 15.31 0.52
C THR A 56 10.27 15.77 1.09
N CYS A 57 9.81 16.94 0.70
CA CYS A 57 8.54 17.47 1.14
C CYS A 57 7.41 16.89 0.29
N GLN A 58 6.56 16.07 0.90
CA GLN A 58 5.45 15.40 0.22
C GLN A 58 4.10 15.81 0.80
N THR A 59 3.09 15.85 -0.06
CA THR A 59 1.71 16.15 0.29
C THR A 59 0.98 14.86 0.66
N TYR A 60 0.24 14.90 1.77
CA TYR A 60 -0.59 13.81 2.28
C TYR A 60 -2.00 14.30 2.55
N THR A 61 -2.98 13.40 2.45
CA THR A 61 -4.34 13.65 2.94
C THR A 61 -4.41 13.52 4.45
N SER A 62 -5.22 14.35 5.12
CA SER A 62 -5.63 14.12 6.51
C SER A 62 -6.51 12.87 6.63
N ASP A 63 -6.78 12.43 7.87
CA ASP A 63 -7.67 11.28 8.13
C ASP A 63 -9.09 11.49 7.59
N SER A 64 -9.56 12.74 7.44
CA SER A 64 -10.85 13.02 6.81
C SER A 64 -10.84 12.91 5.28
N GLY A 65 -9.67 12.77 4.67
CA GLY A 65 -9.47 12.72 3.22
C GLY A 65 -9.72 14.05 2.49
N LYS A 66 -10.05 15.13 3.21
CA LYS A 66 -10.46 16.42 2.61
C LYS A 66 -9.38 17.48 2.63
N ASP A 67 -8.57 17.50 3.66
CA ASP A 67 -7.49 18.48 3.80
C ASP A 67 -6.14 17.86 3.47
N LEU A 68 -5.23 18.72 3.02
CA LEU A 68 -3.89 18.33 2.64
C LEU A 68 -2.88 18.88 3.64
N LEU A 69 -1.84 18.09 3.92
CA LEU A 69 -0.72 18.49 4.74
C LEU A 69 0.59 18.04 4.12
N ASN A 70 1.60 18.90 4.24
CA ASN A 70 2.93 18.59 3.75
C ASN A 70 3.80 18.08 4.88
N ALA A 71 4.48 16.96 4.67
CA ALA A 71 5.41 16.38 5.63
C ALA A 71 6.71 15.93 4.95
N CYS A 72 7.82 15.99 5.70
CA CYS A 72 9.09 15.50 5.23
C CYS A 72 9.11 13.98 5.27
N SER A 73 9.28 13.37 4.11
CA SER A 73 9.21 11.93 3.91
C SER A 73 10.54 11.39 3.45
N LEU A 74 10.89 10.22 3.99
CA LEU A 74 12.16 9.58 3.74
C LEU A 74 12.30 9.21 2.26
N VAL A 75 13.41 9.59 1.66
CA VAL A 75 13.81 9.11 0.33
C VAL A 75 14.20 7.64 0.47
N GLY A 76 13.52 6.78 -0.27
CA GLY A 76 13.72 5.35 -0.25
C GLY A 76 14.39 4.80 -1.50
N ASP A 77 14.24 3.50 -1.69
CA ASP A 77 14.94 2.73 -2.72
C ASP A 77 14.02 2.21 -3.82
N ARG A 78 12.69 2.38 -3.66
CA ARG A 78 11.68 1.90 -4.62
C ARG A 78 11.69 2.72 -5.91
N LYS A 79 11.65 2.00 -7.03
CA LYS A 79 11.69 2.55 -8.38
C LYS A 79 10.30 2.91 -8.88
N GLU A 80 10.26 3.71 -9.95
CA GLU A 80 9.00 4.06 -10.61
C GLU A 80 8.21 2.81 -11.03
N GLY A 81 6.91 2.81 -10.72
CA GLY A 81 6.01 1.69 -10.90
C GLY A 81 6.04 0.67 -9.75
N GLU A 82 7.02 0.70 -8.84
CA GLU A 82 7.06 -0.23 -7.70
C GLU A 82 6.12 0.19 -6.58
N VAL A 83 5.64 -0.80 -5.83
CA VAL A 83 4.77 -0.59 -4.67
C VAL A 83 5.54 0.08 -3.53
N CYS A 84 4.89 1.02 -2.85
CA CYS A 84 5.52 1.86 -1.83
C CYS A 84 4.62 2.11 -0.62
N ALA A 85 5.24 2.46 0.50
CA ALA A 85 4.58 2.91 1.71
C ALA A 85 4.69 4.43 1.84
N GLY A 86 3.56 5.12 1.92
CA GLY A 86 3.52 6.54 2.28
C GLY A 86 4.05 6.75 3.71
N PHE A 87 4.83 7.81 3.91
CA PHE A 87 5.32 8.24 5.23
C PHE A 87 5.94 7.10 6.07
N THR A 88 6.92 6.37 5.51
CA THR A 88 7.63 5.25 6.15
C THR A 88 8.94 5.66 6.85
N ARG A 89 9.40 4.87 7.83
CA ARG A 89 10.75 4.97 8.43
C ARG A 89 11.80 4.13 7.69
N GLU A 90 11.37 3.21 6.84
CA GLU A 90 12.24 2.23 6.21
C GLU A 90 12.45 2.58 4.73
N ARG A 91 13.71 2.78 4.35
CA ARG A 91 14.09 3.19 2.99
C ARG A 91 13.59 2.23 1.92
N GLN A 92 13.61 0.93 2.21
CA GLN A 92 13.13 -0.12 1.32
C GLN A 92 11.63 -0.06 0.99
N TYR A 93 10.84 0.77 1.68
CA TYR A 93 9.43 0.99 1.34
C TYR A 93 9.16 2.39 0.78
N GLY A 94 10.12 3.31 0.89
CA GLY A 94 9.99 4.65 0.34
C GLY A 94 10.35 4.71 -1.14
N CYS A 95 9.80 5.69 -1.85
CA CYS A 95 10.17 5.95 -3.23
C CYS A 95 11.51 6.67 -3.33
N GLU A 96 12.24 6.41 -4.41
CA GLU A 96 13.46 7.13 -4.72
C GLU A 96 13.22 8.62 -4.98
N LYS A 97 14.31 9.39 -4.99
CA LYS A 97 14.27 10.84 -5.10
C LYS A 97 13.52 11.29 -6.36
N GLY A 98 12.54 12.18 -6.17
CA GLY A 98 11.74 12.75 -7.25
C GLY A 98 10.46 11.97 -7.59
N LEU A 99 10.20 10.85 -6.91
CA LEU A 99 8.97 10.08 -7.03
C LEU A 99 8.06 10.30 -5.82
N LEU A 100 6.74 10.28 -6.07
CA LEU A 100 5.69 10.36 -5.07
C LEU A 100 5.07 8.99 -4.85
N CYS A 101 4.66 8.69 -3.61
CA CYS A 101 4.10 7.38 -3.26
C CYS A 101 2.57 7.42 -3.18
N HIS A 102 1.89 7.01 -4.25
CA HIS A 102 0.43 6.84 -4.26
C HIS A 102 0.12 5.38 -4.61
N TYR A 103 0.23 4.52 -3.61
CA TYR A 103 0.28 3.05 -3.71
C TYR A 103 1.51 2.51 -4.47
N ARG A 104 1.88 3.15 -5.57
CA ARG A 104 3.12 2.94 -6.31
C ARG A 104 3.89 4.24 -6.46
N CYS A 105 5.20 4.11 -6.64
CA CYS A 105 6.07 5.24 -6.91
C CYS A 105 5.83 5.75 -8.32
N GLY A 106 5.50 7.03 -8.45
CA GLY A 106 5.34 7.67 -9.76
C GLY A 106 5.96 9.04 -9.79
N ARG A 107 6.51 9.42 -10.94
CA ARG A 107 6.96 10.81 -11.14
C ARG A 107 5.74 11.74 -11.25
N PRO A 108 5.85 13.00 -10.82
CA PRO A 108 4.82 14.00 -11.10
C PRO A 108 4.57 14.15 -12.60
N CYS A 109 3.32 14.38 -12.99
CA CYS A 109 2.91 14.55 -14.39
C CYS A 109 1.96 15.71 -14.57
N GLN A 110 1.67 16.05 -15.84
CA GLN A 110 0.70 17.07 -16.19
C GLN A 110 -0.46 16.42 -16.95
N LEU A 111 -1.69 16.65 -16.50
CA LEU A 111 -2.89 16.02 -17.05
C LEU A 111 -3.13 16.40 -18.52
N ASP A 112 -2.80 17.64 -18.88
CA ASP A 112 -2.98 18.18 -20.23
C ASP A 112 -1.81 17.82 -21.18
N GLU A 113 -0.76 17.17 -20.68
CA GLU A 113 0.39 16.74 -21.48
C GLU A 113 0.58 15.22 -21.39
N PRO A 114 -0.01 14.43 -22.32
CA PRO A 114 0.10 12.97 -22.32
C PRO A 114 1.56 12.47 -22.38
N ALA A 115 2.47 13.26 -22.96
CA ALA A 115 3.89 12.95 -23.04
C ALA A 115 4.65 13.15 -21.72
N SER A 116 3.99 13.66 -20.67
CA SER A 116 4.59 13.82 -19.34
C SER A 116 4.88 12.48 -18.66
N CYS A 117 4.16 11.42 -19.04
CA CYS A 117 4.41 10.06 -18.58
C CYS A 117 5.12 9.20 -19.63
N PRO A 118 6.05 8.32 -19.19
CA PRO A 118 6.70 7.38 -20.09
C PRO A 118 5.72 6.34 -20.63
N GLU A 119 6.11 5.65 -21.70
CA GLU A 119 5.29 4.61 -22.32
C GLU A 119 4.97 3.47 -21.33
N GLY A 120 3.69 3.14 -21.19
CA GLY A 120 3.21 2.20 -20.15
C GLY A 120 2.79 2.85 -18.85
N PHE A 121 2.71 4.17 -18.84
CA PHE A 121 2.19 4.92 -17.71
C PHE A 121 1.12 5.89 -18.19
N PHE A 122 0.17 6.19 -17.32
CA PHE A 122 -0.81 7.24 -17.52
C PHE A 122 -0.72 8.25 -16.39
N CYS A 123 -1.06 9.50 -16.67
CA CYS A 123 -1.15 10.53 -15.65
C CYS A 123 -2.45 10.35 -14.86
N GLU A 124 -2.33 10.05 -13.57
CA GLU A 124 -3.45 9.96 -12.64
C GLU A 124 -3.56 11.24 -11.83
N ASP A 125 -4.72 11.89 -11.85
CA ASP A 125 -5.02 12.99 -10.95
C ASP A 125 -5.44 12.46 -9.59
N THR A 126 -4.83 12.97 -8.53
CA THR A 126 -5.17 12.60 -7.16
C THR A 126 -5.12 13.85 -6.26
N PRO A 127 -5.80 13.82 -5.09
CA PRO A 127 -5.81 14.98 -4.19
C PRO A 127 -4.43 15.48 -3.77
N THR A 128 -3.42 14.60 -3.71
CA THR A 128 -2.05 14.92 -3.28
C THR A 128 -1.11 15.28 -4.44
N GLY A 129 -1.62 15.30 -5.67
CA GLY A 129 -0.91 15.70 -6.88
C GLY A 129 -1.04 14.67 -8.01
N ALA A 130 -0.87 15.13 -9.25
CA ALA A 130 -0.90 14.25 -10.41
C ALA A 130 0.44 13.52 -10.60
N LEU A 131 0.42 12.20 -10.82
CA LEU A 131 1.61 11.39 -11.06
C LEU A 131 1.39 10.27 -12.08
N CYS A 132 2.49 9.74 -12.61
CA CYS A 132 2.49 8.63 -13.54
C CYS A 132 2.25 7.29 -12.83
N GLN A 133 1.16 6.60 -13.17
CA GLN A 133 0.84 5.25 -12.71
C GLN A 133 0.98 4.23 -13.84
N PRO A 134 1.39 2.98 -13.54
CA PRO A 134 1.61 1.98 -14.57
C PRO A 134 0.31 1.45 -15.17
N THR A 135 0.37 1.12 -16.45
CA THR A 135 -0.65 0.36 -17.18
C THR A 135 0.00 -0.59 -18.20
N CYS A 136 -0.47 -1.84 -18.21
CA CYS A 136 -0.15 -2.83 -19.24
C CYS A 136 -1.29 -3.02 -20.26
N GLU A 137 -2.40 -2.29 -20.11
CA GLU A 137 -3.55 -2.41 -21.01
C GLU A 137 -3.17 -2.06 -22.45
N GLY A 138 -3.61 -2.89 -23.40
CA GLY A 138 -3.27 -2.72 -24.82
C GLY A 138 -1.82 -3.05 -25.17
N ARG A 139 -1.03 -3.61 -24.24
CA ARG A 139 0.38 -3.99 -24.46
C ARG A 139 0.58 -5.48 -24.22
N THR A 140 1.58 -6.04 -24.89
CA THR A 140 2.00 -7.43 -24.66
C THR A 140 2.98 -7.45 -23.49
N CYS A 141 2.66 -8.23 -22.46
CA CYS A 141 3.59 -8.44 -21.35
C CYS A 141 4.75 -9.36 -21.75
N PRO A 142 5.91 -9.25 -21.07
CA PRO A 142 7.03 -10.17 -21.25
C PRO A 142 6.62 -11.64 -21.09
N GLU A 143 7.42 -12.55 -21.66
CA GLU A 143 7.19 -13.99 -21.54
C GLU A 143 7.07 -14.43 -20.07
N GLY A 144 6.05 -15.24 -19.77
CA GLY A 144 5.73 -15.70 -18.41
C GLY A 144 4.93 -14.70 -17.56
N GLN A 145 4.72 -13.47 -18.05
CA GLN A 145 3.91 -12.46 -17.38
C GLN A 145 2.58 -12.23 -18.09
N GLN A 146 1.63 -11.71 -17.33
CA GLN A 146 0.32 -11.29 -17.83
C GLN A 146 -0.05 -9.92 -17.28
N CYS A 147 -0.94 -9.24 -18.00
CA CYS A 147 -1.44 -7.94 -17.57
C CYS A 147 -2.46 -8.13 -16.44
N VAL A 148 -2.16 -7.61 -15.26
CA VAL A 148 -2.96 -7.79 -14.04
C VAL A 148 -3.40 -6.43 -13.53
N SER A 149 -4.69 -6.28 -13.25
CA SER A 149 -5.19 -5.11 -12.53
C SER A 149 -4.84 -5.24 -11.05
N VAL A 150 -4.14 -4.26 -10.48
CA VAL A 150 -3.74 -4.29 -9.06
C VAL A 150 -4.52 -3.27 -8.22
N ALA A 151 -4.99 -2.21 -8.86
CA ALA A 151 -5.91 -1.23 -8.29
C ALA A 151 -6.78 -0.64 -9.41
N PRO A 152 -7.83 0.14 -9.09
CA PRO A 152 -8.62 0.81 -10.12
C PRO A 152 -7.74 1.57 -11.11
N ARG A 153 -7.88 1.27 -12.41
CA ARG A 153 -7.07 1.82 -13.54
C ARG A 153 -5.57 1.49 -13.53
N ILE A 154 -5.03 0.93 -12.45
CA ILE A 154 -3.61 0.55 -12.36
C ILE A 154 -3.46 -0.91 -12.74
N SER A 155 -2.61 -1.18 -13.74
CA SER A 155 -2.30 -2.52 -14.18
C SER A 155 -0.81 -2.70 -14.45
N ILE A 156 -0.30 -3.89 -14.17
CA ILE A 156 1.12 -4.22 -14.34
C ILE A 156 1.29 -5.54 -15.07
N CYS A 157 2.41 -5.69 -15.79
CA CYS A 157 2.87 -6.99 -16.21
C CYS A 157 3.48 -7.72 -15.01
N ALA A 158 2.92 -8.88 -14.68
CA ALA A 158 3.38 -9.67 -13.56
C ALA A 158 3.22 -11.17 -13.78
N THR A 159 4.08 -11.94 -13.10
CA THR A 159 3.89 -13.38 -12.90
C THR A 159 2.82 -13.56 -11.82
N VAL A 160 1.76 -14.31 -12.14
CA VAL A 160 0.67 -14.60 -11.20
C VAL A 160 0.94 -15.92 -10.49
N HIS A 161 1.03 -15.85 -9.16
CA HIS A 161 1.05 -17.01 -8.27
C HIS A 161 -0.36 -17.28 -7.75
N GLY A 162 -0.78 -18.55 -7.76
CA GLY A 162 -2.13 -18.96 -7.36
C GLY A 162 -3.15 -18.92 -8.51
N GLN A 163 -4.44 -18.80 -8.16
CA GLN A 163 -5.52 -18.76 -9.14
C GLN A 163 -5.67 -17.35 -9.71
N ASN A 164 -5.52 -17.18 -11.02
CA ASN A 164 -5.84 -15.91 -11.69
C ASN A 164 -7.37 -15.69 -11.70
N CYS A 165 -7.88 -15.07 -10.65
CA CYS A 165 -9.31 -14.77 -10.50
C CYS A 165 -9.82 -13.58 -11.32
N GLN A 166 -8.94 -12.86 -12.00
CA GLN A 166 -9.32 -11.84 -13.00
C GLN A 166 -9.60 -12.43 -14.37
N GLN A 167 -8.91 -13.53 -14.70
CA GLN A 167 -9.16 -14.29 -15.91
C GLN A 167 -10.27 -15.33 -15.71
N THR A 168 -10.27 -16.01 -14.56
CA THR A 168 -11.25 -17.04 -14.20
C THR A 168 -12.02 -16.58 -12.97
N PRO A 169 -13.24 -16.03 -13.13
CA PRO A 169 -14.00 -15.45 -12.02
C PRO A 169 -14.19 -16.41 -10.85
N CYS A 170 -14.19 -15.85 -9.64
CA CYS A 170 -14.44 -16.63 -8.43
C CYS A 170 -15.89 -17.13 -8.35
N GLU A 171 -16.07 -18.30 -7.73
CA GLU A 171 -17.40 -18.84 -7.45
C GLU A 171 -18.02 -18.16 -6.21
N ARG A 172 -19.36 -18.22 -6.09
CA ARG A 172 -20.12 -17.95 -4.84
C ARG A 172 -19.78 -16.63 -4.14
N GLU A 173 -19.75 -15.52 -4.89
CA GLU A 173 -19.51 -14.17 -4.36
C GLU A 173 -18.16 -13.99 -3.64
N GLN A 174 -17.21 -14.92 -3.82
CA GLN A 174 -15.88 -14.78 -3.25
C GLN A 174 -15.15 -13.59 -3.92
N PRO A 175 -14.61 -12.63 -3.14
CA PRO A 175 -13.78 -11.58 -3.70
C PRO A 175 -12.50 -12.15 -4.30
N CYS A 176 -12.15 -11.64 -5.48
CA CYS A 176 -10.83 -11.85 -6.07
C CYS A 176 -9.80 -11.03 -5.30
N THR A 177 -8.91 -11.71 -4.57
CA THR A 177 -7.85 -11.04 -3.81
C THR A 177 -6.58 -10.98 -4.64
N VAL A 178 -6.05 -9.77 -4.81
CA VAL A 178 -4.78 -9.50 -5.48
C VAL A 178 -3.83 -8.93 -4.43
N ARG A 179 -2.65 -9.52 -4.28
CA ARG A 179 -1.61 -9.06 -3.36
C ARG A 179 -0.32 -8.84 -4.12
N ASP A 180 0.12 -7.60 -4.13
CA ASP A 180 1.34 -7.10 -4.77
C ASP A 180 2.19 -6.26 -3.79
N TYR A 181 1.68 -6.01 -2.59
CA TYR A 181 2.29 -5.18 -1.55
C TYR A 181 2.95 -6.02 -0.44
N PRO A 182 4.16 -5.67 0.03
CA PRO A 182 5.28 -5.04 -0.66
C PRO A 182 6.16 -6.15 -1.22
N LEU A 183 5.67 -6.83 -2.26
CA LEU A 183 6.23 -8.10 -2.72
C LEU A 183 7.02 -7.89 -4.02
N SER A 184 7.92 -8.85 -4.33
CA SER A 184 8.87 -8.83 -5.43
C SER A 184 8.38 -8.08 -6.68
N PRO A 185 9.14 -7.10 -7.22
CA PRO A 185 8.72 -6.39 -8.42
C PRO A 185 8.35 -7.34 -9.56
N GLY A 186 7.17 -7.14 -10.15
CA GLY A 186 6.67 -7.98 -11.24
C GLY A 186 6.08 -9.33 -10.82
N GLU A 187 5.78 -9.53 -9.53
CA GLU A 187 5.06 -10.71 -9.05
C GLU A 187 3.79 -10.32 -8.29
N VAL A 188 2.74 -11.12 -8.46
CA VAL A 188 1.47 -10.93 -7.77
C VAL A 188 0.91 -12.27 -7.29
N TRP A 189 0.29 -12.26 -6.11
CA TRP A 189 -0.39 -13.40 -5.54
C TRP A 189 -1.88 -13.19 -5.65
N MET A 190 -2.54 -14.09 -6.36
CA MET A 190 -3.94 -13.96 -6.70
C MET A 190 -4.72 -15.21 -6.29
N GLY A 191 -5.93 -14.99 -5.78
CA GLY A 191 -6.84 -16.08 -5.52
C GLY A 191 -8.19 -15.64 -4.99
N CYS A 192 -9.16 -16.55 -5.11
CA CYS A 192 -10.48 -16.41 -4.54
C CYS A 192 -10.43 -16.70 -3.06
N ARG A 193 -10.92 -15.77 -2.23
CA ARG A 193 -10.98 -15.98 -0.78
C ARG A 193 -12.40 -15.86 -0.28
N GLN A 194 -12.85 -16.86 0.46
CA GLN A 194 -14.12 -16.78 1.15
C GLN A 194 -14.00 -15.79 2.32
N PRO A 195 -14.91 -14.82 2.45
CA PRO A 195 -14.98 -13.98 3.63
C PRO A 195 -15.45 -14.83 4.83
N CYS A 196 -15.03 -14.44 6.03
CA CYS A 196 -15.46 -15.09 7.27
C CYS A 196 -15.57 -14.04 8.39
N ASP A 197 -16.43 -14.34 9.36
CA ASP A 197 -16.55 -13.55 10.59
C ASP A 197 -16.10 -14.43 11.76
N THR A 198 -15.37 -13.83 12.70
CA THR A 198 -14.90 -14.52 13.92
C THR A 198 -15.94 -14.51 15.03
N GLN A 199 -17.03 -13.73 14.92
CA GLN A 199 -17.98 -13.48 16.02
C GLN A 199 -19.41 -13.99 15.81
N ALA A 200 -19.82 -14.52 14.65
CA ALA A 200 -21.21 -14.93 14.43
C ALA A 200 -21.41 -15.96 13.30
N GLU A 201 -22.66 -16.40 13.11
CA GLU A 201 -23.27 -17.36 12.14
C GLU A 201 -23.00 -17.05 10.64
N GLY A 202 -21.81 -16.55 10.30
CA GLY A 202 -21.34 -16.35 8.94
C GLY A 202 -20.86 -17.66 8.29
N PRO A 203 -20.48 -17.61 7.00
CA PRO A 203 -20.01 -18.80 6.31
C PRO A 203 -18.71 -19.30 6.94
N PHE A 204 -18.77 -20.51 7.51
CA PHE A 204 -17.61 -21.18 8.08
C PHE A 204 -16.55 -21.42 7.00
N CYS A 205 -15.29 -21.25 7.38
CA CYS A 205 -14.19 -21.65 6.51
C CYS A 205 -14.23 -23.17 6.28
N PRO A 206 -13.80 -23.64 5.09
CA PRO A 206 -13.60 -25.07 4.84
C PRO A 206 -12.70 -25.73 5.91
N GLU A 207 -12.80 -27.05 6.08
CA GLU A 207 -12.09 -27.79 7.14
C GLU A 207 -10.56 -27.53 7.14
N ASP A 208 -9.96 -27.35 5.97
CA ASP A 208 -8.53 -27.09 5.77
C ASP A 208 -8.13 -25.62 5.94
N SER A 209 -9.07 -24.77 6.35
CA SER A 209 -8.91 -23.32 6.41
C SER A 209 -9.35 -22.75 7.77
N VAL A 210 -8.86 -21.57 8.12
CA VAL A 210 -9.24 -20.82 9.32
C VAL A 210 -9.54 -19.38 8.96
N CYS A 211 -10.38 -18.73 9.77
CA CYS A 211 -10.64 -17.31 9.61
C CYS A 211 -9.47 -16.48 10.17
N ASP A 212 -8.75 -15.78 9.30
CA ASP A 212 -7.67 -14.85 9.64
C ASP A 212 -7.92 -13.53 8.91
N MET A 213 -7.97 -12.42 9.66
CA MET A 213 -8.24 -11.08 9.11
C MET A 213 -9.50 -11.04 8.22
N TYR A 214 -10.59 -11.66 8.68
CA TYR A 214 -11.89 -11.75 7.98
C TYR A 214 -11.87 -12.51 6.64
N GLN A 215 -10.82 -13.31 6.40
CA GLN A 215 -10.70 -14.15 5.20
C GLN A 215 -10.34 -15.58 5.59
N CYS A 216 -10.94 -16.54 4.89
CA CYS A 216 -10.54 -17.94 5.02
C CYS A 216 -9.15 -18.14 4.41
N ARG A 217 -8.24 -18.65 5.23
CA ARG A 217 -6.86 -18.94 4.86
C ARG A 217 -6.52 -20.39 5.10
N LYS A 218 -5.85 -20.99 4.12
CA LYS A 218 -5.43 -22.39 4.16
C LYS A 218 -4.41 -22.62 5.27
N LYS A 219 -4.69 -23.62 6.12
CA LYS A 219 -3.75 -24.12 7.13
C LYS A 219 -2.65 -24.91 6.45
N CYS A 220 -1.49 -24.95 7.07
CA CYS A 220 -0.39 -25.80 6.63
C CYS A 220 0.31 -26.44 7.82
N THR A 221 1.10 -27.47 7.56
CA THR A 221 1.94 -28.11 8.59
C THR A 221 3.34 -27.51 8.51
N PRO A 222 3.98 -27.18 9.65
CA PRO A 222 5.38 -26.74 9.65
C PRO A 222 6.26 -27.71 8.86
N GLY A 223 7.07 -27.18 7.94
CA GLY A 223 7.96 -27.97 7.09
C GLY A 223 7.34 -28.52 5.81
N ASP A 224 6.02 -28.42 5.62
CA ASP A 224 5.34 -28.81 4.37
C ASP A 224 4.87 -27.56 3.59
N SER A 225 5.81 -26.92 2.89
CA SER A 225 5.47 -25.78 2.01
C SER A 225 4.85 -26.23 0.68
N ALA A 226 5.01 -27.50 0.28
CA ALA A 226 4.42 -28.01 -0.95
C ALA A 226 2.89 -28.01 -0.89
N ALA A 227 2.32 -28.23 0.30
CA ALA A 227 0.88 -28.13 0.55
C ALA A 227 0.27 -26.75 0.25
N CYS A 228 1.09 -25.68 0.20
CA CYS A 228 0.64 -24.32 -0.03
C CYS A 228 0.54 -23.92 -1.52
N GLY A 229 1.19 -24.68 -2.40
CA GLY A 229 1.26 -24.37 -3.83
C GLY A 229 2.32 -23.33 -4.19
N ASP A 230 2.55 -23.19 -5.49
CA ASP A 230 3.62 -22.33 -6.03
C ASP A 230 3.46 -20.87 -5.61
N GLY A 231 4.59 -20.27 -5.20
CA GLY A 231 4.64 -18.91 -4.66
C GLY A 231 4.22 -18.79 -3.19
N TYR A 232 3.78 -19.87 -2.53
CA TYR A 232 3.39 -19.83 -1.12
C TYR A 232 4.30 -20.71 -0.24
N ILE A 233 4.51 -20.29 1.00
CA ILE A 233 5.21 -21.07 2.04
C ILE A 233 4.36 -21.13 3.30
N CYS A 234 4.63 -22.14 4.11
CA CYS A 234 4.01 -22.27 5.41
C CYS A 234 4.71 -21.37 6.43
N LYS A 235 4.06 -20.30 6.91
CA LYS A 235 4.59 -19.45 8.00
C LYS A 235 3.80 -19.63 9.29
N HIS A 236 4.52 -19.55 10.41
CA HIS A 236 3.96 -19.54 11.75
C HIS A 236 3.19 -18.23 11.99
N ARG A 237 1.98 -18.31 12.53
CA ARG A 237 1.13 -17.14 12.81
C ARG A 237 0.93 -16.91 14.30
N THR A 238 0.55 -17.95 15.03
CA THR A 238 0.42 -17.99 16.50
C THR A 238 0.80 -19.39 16.98
N ASP A 239 0.93 -19.58 18.31
CA ASP A 239 1.50 -20.78 18.95
C ASP A 239 1.06 -22.14 18.38
N GLU A 240 -0.14 -22.25 17.80
CA GLU A 240 -0.65 -23.48 17.16
C GLU A 240 -1.06 -23.31 15.69
N LEU A 241 -0.99 -22.10 15.14
CA LEU A 241 -1.52 -21.80 13.81
C LEU A 241 -0.42 -21.51 12.79
N TRP A 242 -0.44 -22.29 11.73
CA TRP A 242 0.43 -22.16 10.57
C TRP A 242 -0.42 -21.97 9.31
N LEU A 243 -0.09 -20.94 8.53
CA LEU A 243 -0.86 -20.52 7.37
C LEU A 243 0.00 -20.49 6.12
N CYS A 244 -0.60 -20.84 4.99
CA CYS A 244 0.00 -20.61 3.68
C CYS A 244 0.03 -19.11 3.40
N GLU A 245 1.24 -18.55 3.32
CA GLU A 245 1.50 -17.14 3.03
C GLU A 245 2.35 -17.03 1.77
N SER A 246 2.36 -15.86 1.12
CA SER A 246 3.28 -15.64 0.00
C SER A 246 4.73 -15.82 0.47
N ASN A 247 5.53 -16.49 -0.36
CA ASN A 247 6.92 -16.86 -0.10
C ASN A 247 7.93 -15.71 -0.13
N HIS A 248 7.42 -14.47 -0.14
CA HIS A 248 8.26 -13.30 -0.06
C HIS A 248 9.07 -13.26 1.23
N ARG A 249 10.29 -12.75 1.09
CA ARG A 249 11.09 -12.27 2.21
C ARG A 249 10.48 -10.96 2.67
N ALA A 250 9.93 -10.93 3.88
CA ALA A 250 9.75 -9.66 4.56
C ALA A 250 11.15 -9.23 5.01
N ALA A 251 11.49 -7.94 4.89
CA ALA A 251 12.81 -7.45 5.30
C ALA A 251 13.11 -7.61 6.81
N SER A 252 12.17 -8.14 7.59
CA SER A 252 12.39 -8.59 8.97
C SER A 252 13.09 -9.95 9.08
N ASP A 253 13.36 -10.63 7.96
CA ASP A 253 13.98 -11.96 7.93
C ASP A 253 15.52 -11.90 7.73
N ASP A 254 16.15 -10.71 7.80
CA ASP A 254 17.62 -10.51 7.87
C ASP A 254 18.03 -9.72 9.13
#